data_AF-A0A830EYA8-F1
#
_entry.id   AF-A0A830EYA8-F1
#
_cell.length_a   1.000
_cell.length_b   1.000
_cell.length_c   1.000
_cell.angle_alpha   90.00
_cell.angle_beta   90.00
_cell.angle_gamma   90.00
#
_symmetry.space_group_name_H-M   'P 1'
#
loop_
_entity.id
_entity.type
_entity.pdbx_description
1 polymer ?
#
loop_
_entity_poly.entity_id
_entity_poly.type
_entity_poly.pdbx_seq_one_letter_code
_entity_poly.pdbx_strand_id
1 'polypeptide(L)'
;MSFPYHAVPDGSATLPHHYVTMMVAALVPLLIIWDNHPRREPWIVLCGVLSGLVGFLLIWPRYPRIGASLTLAANGTVLLAPLRPGWREWPRRHAVAVVIAGLVAADDSLQHALGWVTPIDWAWKAGGRAALVRIFKMVAGAV
;
A
#
# COMPACT_ATOMS: atom_id res chain seq x y z
N MET A 1 -19.56 -5.12 13.40
CA MET A 1 -18.28 -5.46 12.74
C MET A 1 -17.19 -5.42 13.79
N SER A 2 -16.27 -6.39 13.80
CA SER A 2 -15.09 -6.39 14.67
C SER A 2 -13.94 -5.64 14.00
N PHE A 3 -13.10 -4.97 14.80
CA PHE A 3 -11.85 -4.37 14.32
C PHE A 3 -10.62 -5.15 14.86
N PRO A 4 -9.66 -5.51 13.99
CA PRO A 4 -9.78 -5.48 12.52
C PRO A 4 -10.80 -6.50 12.01
N TYR A 5 -11.29 -6.32 10.78
CA TYR A 5 -12.17 -7.28 10.12
C TYR A 5 -11.48 -8.64 9.95
N HIS A 6 -10.22 -8.63 9.51
CA HIS A 6 -9.35 -9.80 9.50
C HIS A 6 -8.33 -9.75 10.64
N ALA A 7 -8.30 -10.79 11.48
CA ALA A 7 -7.27 -10.95 12.51
C ALA A 7 -5.86 -11.04 11.89
N VAL A 8 -5.75 -11.75 10.76
CA VAL A 8 -4.59 -11.74 9.87
C VAL A 8 -5.11 -11.51 8.45
N PRO A 9 -4.61 -10.52 7.69
CA PRO A 9 -4.99 -10.27 6.30
C PRO A 9 -5.01 -11.58 5.48
N ASP A 10 -6.20 -12.00 5.03
CA ASP A 10 -6.45 -13.26 4.30
C ASP A 10 -5.80 -14.52 4.90
N GLY A 11 -5.58 -14.55 6.22
CA GLY A 11 -4.89 -15.63 6.91
C GLY A 11 -3.36 -15.63 6.75
N SER A 12 -2.80 -14.76 5.91
CA SER A 12 -1.35 -14.54 5.82
C SER A 12 -1.03 -13.17 5.23
N ALA A 13 -0.36 -12.31 6.00
CA ALA A 13 0.10 -11.00 5.54
C ALA A 13 1.27 -11.06 4.53
N THR A 14 1.92 -12.22 4.37
CA THR A 14 3.06 -12.38 3.45
C THR A 14 2.65 -12.90 2.07
N LEU A 15 1.40 -13.35 1.90
CA LEU A 15 0.85 -13.63 0.59
C LEU A 15 0.71 -12.33 -0.23
N PRO A 16 0.51 -12.42 -1.56
CA PRO A 16 0.49 -11.23 -2.41
C PRO A 16 -0.65 -10.30 -2.00
N HIS A 17 -0.28 -9.19 -1.34
CA HIS A 17 -1.15 -8.09 -0.92
C HIS A 17 -0.74 -6.85 -1.68
N HIS A 18 -1.67 -6.21 -2.39
CA HIS A 18 -1.37 -5.00 -3.15
C HIS A 18 -0.96 -3.85 -2.23
N TYR A 19 -1.31 -3.88 -0.95
CA TYR A 19 -0.73 -3.02 0.08
C TYR A 19 0.79 -3.04 0.05
N VAL A 20 1.38 -4.24 0.16
CA VAL A 20 2.83 -4.44 0.27
C VAL A 20 3.50 -4.03 -1.03
N THR A 21 2.96 -4.47 -2.17
CA THR A 21 3.50 -4.14 -3.49
C THR A 21 3.52 -2.64 -3.72
N MET A 22 2.45 -1.92 -3.35
CA MET A 22 2.36 -0.49 -3.58
C MET A 22 3.18 0.34 -2.59
N MET A 23 3.27 -0.08 -1.33
CA MET A 23 4.17 0.56 -0.36
C MET A 23 5.63 0.44 -0.80
N VAL A 24 6.05 -0.72 -1.31
CA VAL A 24 7.38 -0.88 -1.92
C VAL A 24 7.52 -0.03 -3.18
N ALA A 25 6.53 -0.01 -4.07
CA ALA A 25 6.57 0.80 -5.28
C ALA A 25 6.66 2.31 -4.98
N ALA A 26 6.05 2.79 -3.90
CA ALA A 26 6.13 4.17 -3.44
C ALA A 26 7.57 4.59 -3.06
N LEU A 27 8.46 3.64 -2.74
CA LEU A 27 9.87 3.94 -2.50
C LEU A 27 10.57 4.48 -3.75
N VAL A 28 10.17 4.07 -4.95
CA VAL A 28 10.83 4.51 -6.21
C VAL A 28 10.79 6.04 -6.38
N PRO A 29 9.61 6.71 -6.42
CA PRO A 29 9.58 8.17 -6.52
C PRO A 29 10.23 8.85 -5.30
N LEU A 30 10.19 8.24 -4.11
CA LEU A 30 10.84 8.80 -2.91
C LEU A 30 12.36 8.81 -3.03
N LEU A 31 12.96 7.70 -3.46
CA LEU A 31 14.40 7.57 -3.63
C LEU A 31 14.90 8.50 -4.75
N ILE A 32 14.12 8.71 -5.81
CA ILE A 32 14.43 9.70 -6.85
C ILE A 32 14.43 11.12 -6.26
N ILE A 33 13.42 11.48 -5.46
CA ILE A 33 13.39 12.81 -4.80
C ILE A 33 14.59 12.95 -3.87
N TRP A 34 14.88 11.91 -3.07
CA TRP A 34 15.98 11.90 -2.13
C TRP A 34 17.33 12.20 -2.79
N ASP A 35 17.61 11.49 -3.88
CA ASP A 35 18.85 11.60 -4.64
C ASP A 35 19.01 13.00 -5.26
N ASN A 36 17.93 13.53 -5.85
CA ASN A 36 17.94 14.85 -6.48
C ASN A 36 17.91 16.01 -5.47
N HIS A 37 17.45 15.77 -4.24
CA HIS A 37 17.22 16.79 -3.23
C HIS A 37 17.71 16.35 -1.83
N PRO A 38 19.02 16.11 -1.63
CA PRO A 38 19.57 15.48 -0.42
C PRO A 38 19.44 16.34 0.86
N ARG A 39 19.02 17.60 0.75
CA ARG A 39 18.73 18.47 1.91
C ARG A 39 17.25 18.74 2.11
N ARG A 40 16.40 18.12 1.30
CA ARG A 40 14.94 18.26 1.30
C ARG A 40 14.35 16.89 1.00
N GLU A 41 14.56 15.99 1.94
CA GLU A 41 14.20 14.58 1.77
C GLU A 41 12.72 14.35 2.17
N PRO A 42 12.00 13.45 1.48
CA PRO A 42 10.57 13.20 1.72
C PRO A 42 10.33 12.30 2.94
N TRP A 43 10.97 12.59 4.07
CA TRP A 43 11.00 11.75 5.28
C TRP A 43 9.62 11.32 5.77
N ILE A 44 8.61 12.18 5.67
CA ILE A 44 7.27 11.86 6.19
C ILE A 44 6.64 10.70 5.42
N VAL A 45 6.76 10.69 4.09
CA VAL A 45 6.26 9.57 3.29
C VAL A 45 7.15 8.36 3.48
N LEU A 46 8.49 8.52 3.57
CA LEU A 46 9.36 7.39 3.88
C LEU A 46 8.97 6.71 5.21
N CYS A 47 8.80 7.48 6.28
CA CYS A 47 8.35 6.98 7.58
C CYS A 47 6.95 6.34 7.49
N GLY A 48 6.04 6.92 6.72
CA GLY A 48 4.73 6.35 6.43
C GLY A 48 4.86 4.98 5.75
N VAL A 49 5.62 4.88 4.66
CA VAL A 49 5.85 3.63 3.92
C VAL A 49 6.47 2.56 4.81
N LEU A 50 7.57 2.87 5.50
CA LEU A 50 8.27 1.91 6.35
C LEU A 50 7.42 1.46 7.54
N SER A 51 6.74 2.39 8.22
CA SER A 51 5.83 2.05 9.32
C SER A 51 4.64 1.23 8.83
N GLY A 52 4.17 1.50 7.62
CA GLY A 52 3.09 0.76 6.98
C GLY A 52 3.49 -0.68 6.69
N LEU A 53 4.68 -0.89 6.09
CA LEU A 53 5.22 -2.22 5.82
C LEU A 53 5.45 -3.01 7.11
N VAL A 54 6.05 -2.39 8.13
CA VAL A 54 6.25 -3.02 9.45
C VAL A 54 4.91 -3.34 10.12
N GLY A 55 3.97 -2.39 10.10
CA GLY A 55 2.63 -2.54 10.65
C GLY A 55 1.89 -3.72 10.05
N PHE A 56 1.88 -3.82 8.72
CA PHE A 56 1.15 -4.85 7.99
C PHE A 56 1.82 -6.22 8.04
N LEU A 57 3.13 -6.29 7.73
CA LEU A 57 3.85 -7.57 7.58
C LEU A 57 4.26 -8.19 8.92
N LEU A 58 4.66 -7.36 9.89
CA LEU A 58 5.32 -7.86 11.11
C LEU A 58 4.42 -7.77 12.34
N ILE A 59 3.71 -6.65 12.49
CA ILE A 59 2.93 -6.38 13.72
C ILE A 59 1.53 -6.99 13.61
N TRP A 60 0.80 -6.78 12.51
CA TRP A 60 -0.59 -7.22 12.36
C TRP A 60 -0.77 -8.73 12.62
N PRO A 61 0.05 -9.63 12.07
CA PRO A 61 -0.14 -11.07 12.28
C PRO A 61 -0.05 -11.49 13.76
N ARG A 62 0.64 -10.72 14.59
CA ARG A 62 0.88 -11.02 16.01
C ARG A 62 0.04 -10.18 16.97
N TYR A 63 -0.28 -8.94 16.58
CA TYR A 63 -1.03 -7.96 17.35
C TYR A 63 -2.06 -7.26 16.44
N PRO A 64 -3.20 -7.91 16.13
CA PRO A 64 -4.08 -7.49 15.03
C PRO A 64 -4.57 -6.06 15.13
N ARG A 65 -5.05 -5.63 16.31
CA ARG A 65 -5.54 -4.27 16.50
C ARG A 65 -4.45 -3.22 16.34
N ILE A 66 -3.25 -3.50 16.85
CA ILE A 66 -2.11 -2.58 16.78
C ILE A 66 -1.62 -2.48 15.35
N GLY A 67 -1.39 -3.62 14.69
CA GLY A 67 -0.92 -3.66 13.30
C GLY A 67 -1.89 -3.03 12.31
N ALA A 68 -3.19 -3.30 12.45
CA ALA A 68 -4.21 -2.65 11.63
C ALA A 68 -4.22 -1.13 11.82
N SER A 69 -4.17 -0.66 13.07
CA SER A 69 -4.16 0.77 13.38
C SER A 69 -2.92 1.48 12.82
N LEU A 70 -1.73 0.87 13.01
CA LEU A 70 -0.47 1.38 12.48
C LEU A 70 -0.48 1.42 10.95
N THR A 71 -0.98 0.36 10.31
CA THR A 71 -1.12 0.27 8.85
C THR A 71 -2.00 1.40 8.31
N LEU A 72 -3.20 1.59 8.88
CA LEU A 72 -4.11 2.66 8.44
C LEU A 72 -3.52 4.05 8.66
N ALA A 73 -2.89 4.30 9.82
CA ALA A 73 -2.25 5.58 10.10
C ALA A 73 -1.07 5.86 9.17
N ALA A 74 -0.26 4.84 8.89
CA ALA A 74 0.83 4.90 7.93
C ALA A 74 0.33 5.20 6.50
N ASN A 75 -0.69 4.49 6.04
CA ASN A 75 -1.29 4.72 4.73
C ASN A 75 -1.89 6.12 4.61
N GLY A 76 -2.59 6.59 5.66
CA GLY A 76 -3.08 7.96 5.75
C GLY A 76 -1.94 8.98 5.67
N THR A 77 -0.81 8.71 6.34
CA THR A 77 0.39 9.57 6.27
C THR A 77 0.94 9.65 4.84
N VAL A 78 1.03 8.51 4.14
CA VAL A 78 1.50 8.45 2.74
C VAL A 78 0.57 9.25 1.81
N LEU A 79 -0.75 9.14 1.97
CA LEU A 79 -1.73 9.85 1.16
C LEU A 79 -1.72 11.37 1.40
N LEU A 80 -1.59 11.79 2.65
CA LEU A 80 -1.75 13.19 3.05
C LEU A 80 -0.46 13.99 2.97
N ALA A 81 0.71 13.35 3.11
CA ALA A 81 1.97 14.06 3.11
C ALA A 81 2.24 14.86 1.81
N PRO A 82 1.92 14.35 0.60
CA PRO A 82 2.01 15.12 -0.65
C PRO A 82 1.18 16.40 -0.73
N LEU A 83 0.19 16.57 0.16
CA LEU A 83 -0.64 17.78 0.23
C LEU A 83 0.05 18.93 0.99
N ARG A 84 1.15 18.65 1.69
CA ARG A 84 1.89 19.67 2.45
C ARG A 84 2.62 20.63 1.51
N PRO A 85 2.73 21.94 1.86
CA PRO A 85 3.37 22.94 0.99
C PRO A 85 4.77 22.56 0.50
N GLY A 86 5.59 21.91 1.32
CA GLY A 86 6.95 21.49 0.94
C GLY A 86 7.01 20.51 -0.23
N TRP A 87 5.94 19.76 -0.51
CA TRP A 87 5.88 18.87 -1.67
C TRP A 87 5.75 19.60 -3.01
N ARG A 88 5.39 20.89 -3.00
CA ARG A 88 5.29 21.72 -4.22
C ARG A 88 6.65 21.98 -4.86
N GLU A 89 7.74 21.74 -4.12
CA GLU A 89 9.11 21.98 -4.57
C GLU A 89 9.64 20.84 -5.46
N TRP A 90 9.03 19.66 -5.42
CA TRP A 90 9.42 18.51 -6.25
C TRP A 90 8.52 18.37 -7.48
N PRO A 91 8.99 17.72 -8.55
CA PRO A 91 8.17 17.48 -9.73
C PRO A 91 6.87 16.77 -9.37
N ARG A 92 5.72 17.36 -9.76
CA ARG A 92 4.37 16.89 -9.40
C ARG A 92 4.12 15.41 -9.73
N ARG A 93 4.76 14.88 -10.76
CA ARG A 93 4.66 13.45 -11.13
C ARG A 93 5.02 12.50 -9.98
N HIS A 94 5.98 12.87 -9.12
CA HIS A 94 6.40 12.03 -8.00
C HIS A 94 5.37 12.07 -6.87
N ALA A 95 4.78 13.24 -6.60
CA ALA A 95 3.64 13.38 -5.69
C ALA A 95 2.45 12.54 -6.15
N VAL A 96 2.10 12.63 -7.44
CA VAL A 96 1.02 11.84 -8.05
C VAL A 96 1.30 10.35 -7.93
N ALA A 97 2.52 9.90 -8.24
CA ALA A 97 2.89 8.48 -8.12
C ALA A 97 2.74 7.97 -6.67
N VAL A 98 3.18 8.74 -5.68
CA VAL A 98 3.03 8.40 -4.25
C VAL A 98 1.55 8.33 -3.85
N VAL A 99 0.73 9.31 -4.27
CA VAL A 99 -0.71 9.32 -3.96
C VAL A 99 -1.41 8.12 -4.60
N ILE A 100 -1.11 7.80 -5.86
CA ILE A 100 -1.69 6.62 -6.54
C ILE A 100 -1.29 5.34 -5.80
N ALA A 101 -0.01 5.16 -5.47
CA ALA A 101 0.44 4.00 -4.70
C ALA A 101 -0.26 3.91 -3.33
N GLY A 102 -0.40 5.04 -2.62
CA GLY A 102 -1.13 5.11 -1.35
C GLY A 102 -2.63 4.80 -1.49
N LEU A 103 -3.27 5.16 -2.60
CA LEU A 103 -4.69 4.86 -2.85
C LEU A 103 -4.90 3.37 -3.13
N VAL A 104 -4.03 2.77 -3.94
CA VAL A 104 -4.07 1.33 -4.20
C VAL A 104 -3.78 0.55 -2.92
N ALA A 105 -2.83 0.99 -2.09
CA ALA A 105 -2.61 0.38 -0.77
C ALA A 105 -3.79 0.62 0.20
N ALA A 106 -4.48 1.77 0.11
CA ALA A 106 -5.67 2.04 0.93
C ALA A 106 -6.79 1.05 0.64
N ASP A 107 -6.99 0.67 -0.62
CA ASP A 107 -7.96 -0.35 -1.02
C ASP A 107 -7.79 -1.63 -0.18
N ASP A 108 -6.59 -2.15 -0.12
CA ASP A 108 -6.28 -3.40 0.59
C ASP A 108 -6.41 -3.25 2.12
N SER A 109 -5.78 -2.21 2.67
CA SER A 109 -5.73 -1.99 4.12
C SER A 109 -7.11 -1.67 4.71
N LEU A 110 -7.96 -0.93 4.00
CA LEU A 110 -9.34 -0.65 4.43
C LEU A 110 -10.22 -1.89 4.35
N GLN A 111 -10.07 -2.71 3.32
CA GLN A 111 -10.77 -3.99 3.21
C GLN A 111 -10.44 -4.89 4.42
N HIS A 112 -9.16 -5.09 4.70
CA HIS A 112 -8.72 -5.98 5.79
C HIS A 112 -8.98 -5.41 7.19
N ALA A 113 -8.85 -4.10 7.38
CA ALA A 113 -9.03 -3.49 8.68
C ALA A 113 -10.52 -3.28 9.01
N LEU A 114 -11.33 -2.85 8.04
CA LEU A 114 -12.69 -2.36 8.27
C LEU A 114 -13.77 -3.24 7.63
N GLY A 115 -13.40 -4.20 6.77
CA GLY A 115 -14.36 -5.03 6.05
C GLY A 115 -15.09 -4.28 4.95
N TRP A 116 -14.51 -3.18 4.46
CA TRP A 116 -15.09 -2.38 3.40
C TRP A 116 -15.01 -3.10 2.07
N VAL A 117 -16.02 -2.93 1.23
CA VAL A 117 -15.96 -3.34 -0.17
C VAL A 117 -15.15 -2.29 -0.91
N THR A 118 -13.95 -2.66 -1.36
CA THR A 118 -13.05 -1.76 -2.07
C THR A 118 -12.95 -2.15 -3.55
N PRO A 119 -12.76 -1.20 -4.48
CA PRO A 119 -12.84 -1.47 -5.92
C PRO A 119 -11.93 -2.58 -6.43
N ILE A 120 -10.69 -2.66 -5.96
CA ILE A 120 -9.70 -3.64 -6.43
C ILE A 120 -10.02 -5.01 -5.85
N ASP A 121 -10.33 -5.10 -4.56
CA ASP A 121 -10.81 -6.35 -3.94
C ASP A 121 -12.08 -6.88 -4.63
N TRP A 122 -13.04 -5.99 -4.93
CA TRP A 122 -14.23 -6.36 -5.67
C TRP A 122 -13.90 -6.91 -7.05
N ALA A 123 -13.05 -6.22 -7.83
CA ALA A 123 -12.64 -6.66 -9.16
C ALA A 123 -11.87 -8.00 -9.10
N TRP A 124 -11.04 -8.18 -8.08
CA TRP A 124 -10.30 -9.42 -7.85
C TRP A 124 -11.25 -10.60 -7.60
N LYS A 125 -12.24 -10.41 -6.74
CA LYS A 125 -13.30 -11.40 -6.42
C LYS A 125 -14.27 -11.64 -7.56
N ALA A 126 -14.54 -10.64 -8.40
CA ALA A 126 -15.43 -10.73 -9.57
C ALA A 126 -14.83 -11.48 -10.77
N GLY A 127 -13.67 -12.12 -10.62
CA GLY A 127 -13.02 -12.92 -11.66
C GLY A 127 -11.68 -12.38 -12.15
N GLY A 128 -11.24 -11.22 -11.66
CA GLY A 128 -9.94 -10.65 -11.98
C GLY A 128 -8.78 -11.61 -11.70
N ARG A 129 -8.86 -12.36 -10.59
CA ARG A 129 -7.89 -13.42 -10.27
C ARG A 129 -7.77 -14.47 -11.37
N ALA A 130 -8.92 -14.98 -11.85
CA ALA A 130 -8.94 -16.02 -12.87
C ALA A 130 -8.40 -15.51 -14.22
N ALA A 131 -8.73 -14.26 -14.57
CA ALA A 131 -8.21 -13.61 -15.77
C ALA A 131 -6.68 -13.47 -15.73
N LEU A 132 -6.12 -12.97 -14.62
CA LEU A 132 -4.67 -12.81 -14.46
C LEU A 132 -3.91 -14.13 -14.52
N VAL A 133 -4.41 -15.18 -13.87
CA VAL A 133 -3.81 -16.52 -13.95
C VAL A 133 -3.82 -17.05 -15.38
N ARG A 134 -4.91 -16.85 -16.14
CA ARG A 134 -4.99 -17.24 -17.55
C ARG A 134 -3.97 -16.49 -18.41
N ILE A 135 -3.88 -15.17 -18.24
CA ILE A 135 -2.90 -14.34 -18.95
C ILE A 135 -1.48 -14.83 -18.69
N PHE A 136 -1.15 -15.07 -17.42
CA PHE A 136 0.18 -15.55 -17.05
C PHE A 136 0.49 -16.92 -17.68
N LYS A 137 -0.46 -17.85 -17.67
CA LYS A 137 -0.30 -19.17 -18.31
C LYS A 137 -0.06 -19.05 -19.82
N MET A 138 -0.78 -18.14 -20.50
CA MET A 138 -0.60 -17.89 -21.93
C MET A 138 0.80 -17.31 -22.22
N VAL A 139 1.26 -16.34 -21.43
CA VAL A 139 2.58 -15.71 -21.60
C VAL A 139 3.72 -16.68 -21.28
N ALA A 140 3.55 -17.52 -20.26
CA ALA A 140 4.55 -18.50 -19.85
C ALA A 140 4.63 -19.74 -20.76
N GLY A 141 3.82 -19.82 -21.83
CA GLY A 141 3.83 -20.95 -22.76
C GLY A 141 3.31 -22.27 -22.16
N ALA A 142 2.59 -22.22 -21.04
CA ALA A 142 2.11 -23.39 -20.31
C ALA A 142 0.67 -23.78 -20.73
N VAL A 143 0.39 -23.75 -22.04
CA VAL A 143 -0.90 -24.19 -22.63
C VAL A 143 -0.81 -25.67 -23.00
#